data_AF-A0A939CC74-F1
#
_entry.id   AF-A0A939CC74-F1
#
_cell.length_a   1.000
_cell.length_b   1.000
_cell.length_c   1.000
_cell.angle_alpha   90.00
_cell.angle_beta   90.00
_cell.angle_gamma   90.00
#
_symmetry.space_group_name_H-M   'P 1'
#
loop_
_entity.id
_entity.type
_entity.pdbx_description
1 polymer ?
#
loop_
_entity_poly.entity_id
_entity_poly.type
_entity_poly.pdbx_seq_one_letter_code
_entity_poly.pdbx_strand_id
1 'polypeptide(L)'
;MKITQIQCPSCLGQLTVDWETGKAVCQYCLTKSVLHSPPKQTQEASNEQAPVVFQEVKEGFYSFTFNEDEVANALKKWLIQQESVPEDIVVHLEVSEVKRYFIPIYEFQVTYTMHWEGAFGYDTHSIAWDGSHTTTWEKKRGDHPDETVILYQCGSSEVIEQEIPQSFEVNNEMKRKPHFSTDQKEFQQLISAHAIHVFPFDIEQEQALFGSEKQAELRAHANAVIQKKESADHLKELHLDLSLISCATEKLYFPLYMGTFKYQERSFEFAIDGKDPDRMKLPIIPQCQETLQTVANFSKARKVFGWSSVLFFTLGVLLLFFALFISEWIPLGRVFRAVI
;
A
#
# COMPACT_ATOMS: atom_id res chain seq x y z
N MET A 1 13.25 40.33 36.68
CA MET A 1 13.23 39.16 35.79
C MET A 1 13.69 37.95 36.60
N LYS A 2 12.81 36.97 36.85
CA LYS A 2 13.19 35.68 37.47
C LYS A 2 13.74 34.81 36.35
N ILE A 3 15.04 34.54 36.34
CA ILE A 3 15.66 33.60 35.40
C ILE A 3 15.44 32.21 36.00
N THR A 4 14.46 31.47 35.49
CA THR A 4 14.27 30.06 35.85
C THR A 4 15.22 29.24 34.99
N GLN A 5 16.30 28.71 35.58
CA GLN A 5 17.19 27.79 34.88
C GLN A 5 16.49 26.44 34.69
N ILE A 6 16.11 26.12 33.45
CA ILE A 6 15.49 24.83 33.11
C ILE A 6 16.60 23.89 32.63
N GLN A 7 16.73 22.73 33.26
CA GLN A 7 17.70 21.69 32.91
C GLN A 7 17.15 20.77 31.82
N CYS A 8 17.99 20.34 30.88
CA CYS A 8 17.61 19.40 29.83
C CYS A 8 17.27 18.01 30.41
N PRO A 9 16.11 17.42 30.08
CA PRO A 9 15.73 16.10 30.62
C PRO A 9 16.61 14.95 30.09
N SER A 10 17.28 15.13 28.94
CA SER A 10 18.08 14.08 28.31
C SER A 10 19.55 14.08 28.72
N CYS A 11 20.13 15.24 29.02
CA CYS A 11 21.56 15.34 29.36
C CYS A 11 21.87 16.22 30.58
N LEU A 12 20.84 16.78 31.24
CA LEU A 12 20.94 17.71 32.38
C LEU A 12 21.68 19.03 32.10
N GLY A 13 22.12 19.27 30.87
CA GLY A 13 22.74 20.52 30.43
C GLY A 13 21.76 21.71 30.39
N GLN A 14 22.30 22.93 30.32
CA GLN A 14 21.48 24.15 30.24
C GLN A 14 20.75 24.26 28.89
N LEU A 15 19.47 24.62 28.95
CA LEU A 15 18.62 24.86 27.77
C LEU A 15 18.66 26.33 27.37
N THR A 16 18.80 26.59 26.07
CA THR A 16 18.56 27.93 25.51
C THR A 16 17.10 28.02 25.10
N VAL A 17 16.36 28.95 25.70
CA VAL A 17 14.91 29.08 25.52
C VAL A 17 14.59 30.26 24.61
N ASP A 18 13.87 29.97 23.54
CA ASP A 18 13.20 30.97 22.71
C ASP A 18 11.73 31.07 23.13
N TRP A 19 11.39 32.19 23.79
CA TRP A 19 10.07 32.43 24.33
C TRP A 19 9.05 32.88 23.28
N GLU A 20 9.47 33.34 22.10
CA GLU A 20 8.55 33.71 21.03
C GLU A 20 8.03 32.47 20.30
N THR A 21 8.87 31.45 20.14
CA THR A 21 8.50 30.19 19.49
C THR A 21 8.06 29.09 20.47
N GLY A 22 8.24 29.30 21.78
CA GLY A 22 7.95 28.31 22.81
C GLY A 22 8.88 27.08 22.75
N LYS A 23 10.06 27.24 22.15
CA LYS A 23 11.01 26.14 21.94
C LYS A 23 12.25 26.32 22.80
N ALA A 24 12.71 25.24 23.41
CA ALA A 24 13.97 25.18 24.13
C ALA A 24 14.87 24.12 23.49
N VAL A 25 16.06 24.54 23.07
CA VAL A 25 17.06 23.66 22.45
C VAL A 25 18.22 23.47 23.40
N CYS A 26 18.60 22.21 23.63
CA CYS A 26 19.80 21.91 24.42
C CYS A 26 21.06 22.12 23.57
N GLN A 27 22.01 22.91 24.07
CA GLN A 27 23.27 23.17 23.36
C GLN A 27 24.18 21.94 23.25
N TYR A 28 23.98 20.91 24.10
CA TYR A 28 24.89 19.77 24.20
C TYR A 28 24.42 18.53 23.44
N CYS A 29 23.12 18.23 23.50
CA CYS A 29 22.55 17.04 22.86
C CYS A 29 21.52 17.37 21.76
N LEU A 30 21.31 18.67 21.49
CA LEU A 30 20.38 19.18 20.47
C LEU A 30 18.91 18.76 20.65
N THR A 31 18.58 18.10 21.77
CA THR A 31 17.19 17.76 22.12
C THR A 31 16.35 19.02 22.17
N LYS A 32 15.26 19.01 21.39
CA LYS A 32 14.26 20.06 21.34
C LYS A 32 13.16 19.73 22.34
N SER A 33 12.81 20.69 23.19
CA SER A 33 11.70 20.59 24.12
C SER A 33 10.76 21.76 23.90
N VAL A 34 9.45 21.49 23.78
CA VAL A 34 8.43 22.53 23.63
C VAL A 34 8.00 22.96 25.04
N LEU A 35 8.14 24.24 25.35
CA LEU A 35 7.64 24.83 26.58
C LEU A 35 6.24 25.37 26.31
N HIS A 36 5.21 24.74 26.89
CA HIS A 36 3.87 25.29 26.89
C HIS A 36 3.83 26.54 27.77
N SER A 37 3.85 27.72 27.14
CA SER A 37 3.35 28.93 27.80
C SER A 37 1.81 28.86 27.83
N PRO A 38 1.15 29.23 28.94
CA PRO A 38 -0.30 29.26 28.99
C PRO A 38 -0.81 30.32 28.00
N PRO A 39 -1.74 29.98 27.08
CA PRO A 39 -2.18 30.92 26.06
C PRO A 39 -2.97 32.06 26.68
N LYS A 40 -2.60 33.30 26.34
CA LYS A 40 -3.44 34.48 26.55
C LYS A 40 -4.60 34.42 25.54
N GLN A 41 -5.81 34.46 26.07
CA GLN A 41 -7.07 34.47 25.34
C GLN A 41 -7.12 35.60 24.31
N THR A 42 -7.41 35.28 23.06
CA THR A 42 -8.18 36.15 22.16
C THR A 42 -9.09 35.25 21.32
N GLN A 43 -10.39 35.51 21.42
CA GLN A 43 -11.47 34.74 20.81
C GLN A 43 -11.57 35.06 19.32
N GLU A 44 -11.59 34.04 18.47
CA GLU A 44 -12.22 34.09 17.15
C GLU A 44 -12.64 32.68 16.74
N ALA A 45 -13.88 32.55 16.27
CA ALA A 45 -14.57 31.29 16.06
C ALA A 45 -14.02 30.53 14.85
N SER A 46 -13.21 29.50 15.09
CA SER A 46 -13.03 28.38 14.17
C SER A 46 -13.70 27.15 14.77
N ASN A 47 -14.35 26.33 13.94
CA ASN A 47 -14.81 25.00 14.31
C ASN A 47 -13.63 24.19 14.88
N GLU A 48 -13.43 24.25 16.19
CA GLU A 48 -12.44 23.44 16.89
C GLU A 48 -12.96 22.01 16.94
N GLN A 49 -12.53 21.22 15.95
CA GLN A 49 -12.43 19.78 16.15
C GLN A 49 -11.58 19.55 17.41
N ALA A 50 -12.06 18.70 18.31
CA ALA A 50 -11.34 18.38 19.53
C ALA A 50 -9.89 17.99 19.20
N PRO A 51 -8.89 18.42 19.99
CA PRO A 51 -7.50 18.14 19.69
C PRO A 51 -7.28 16.63 19.57
N VAL A 52 -6.76 16.19 18.43
CA VAL A 52 -6.44 14.79 18.18
C VAL A 52 -5.41 14.33 19.21
N VAL A 53 -5.70 13.25 19.92
CA VAL A 53 -4.76 12.69 20.89
C VAL A 53 -3.72 11.86 20.14
N PHE A 54 -2.54 12.43 19.95
CA PHE A 54 -1.35 11.71 19.49
C PHE A 54 -0.73 10.95 20.66
N GLN A 55 -0.59 9.64 20.50
CA GLN A 55 0.05 8.78 21.51
C GLN A 55 1.57 8.80 21.37
N GLU A 56 2.29 8.21 22.34
CA GLU A 56 3.75 8.09 22.30
C GLU A 56 4.22 7.41 21.00
N VAL A 57 5.20 8.04 20.36
CA VAL A 57 5.78 7.54 19.11
C VAL A 57 6.77 6.43 19.42
N LYS A 58 6.52 5.23 18.90
CA LYS A 58 7.48 4.13 18.96
C LYS A 58 8.39 4.18 17.75
N GLU A 59 9.70 4.09 17.97
CA GLU A 59 10.68 4.04 16.89
C GLU A 59 11.24 2.63 16.75
N GLY A 60 11.31 2.14 15.50
CA GLY A 60 11.78 0.80 15.21
C GLY A 60 12.29 0.62 13.79
N PHE A 61 12.79 -0.57 13.51
CA PHE A 61 13.31 -0.92 12.19
C PHE A 61 13.08 -2.40 11.88
N TYR A 62 13.04 -2.74 10.60
CA TYR A 62 13.04 -4.14 10.18
C TYR A 62 14.43 -4.56 9.69
N SER A 63 14.93 -5.70 10.16
CA SER A 63 16.19 -6.25 9.66
C SER A 63 16.02 -6.86 8.25
N PHE A 64 17.05 -6.71 7.41
CA PHE A 64 17.16 -7.42 6.14
C PHE A 64 17.05 -8.93 6.34
N THR A 65 16.30 -9.64 5.48
CA THR A 65 16.11 -11.10 5.55
C THR A 65 17.08 -11.88 4.67
N PHE A 66 17.72 -11.21 3.72
CA PHE A 66 18.72 -11.76 2.80
C PHE A 66 19.86 -10.76 2.56
N ASN A 67 20.96 -11.22 1.97
CA ASN A 67 22.18 -10.44 1.73
C ASN A 67 22.28 -9.93 0.27
N GLU A 68 23.35 -9.21 -0.05
CA GLU A 68 23.59 -8.67 -1.41
C GLU A 68 23.85 -9.77 -2.45
N ASP A 69 24.47 -10.88 -2.05
CA ASP A 69 24.77 -11.99 -2.97
C ASP A 69 23.48 -12.64 -3.51
N GLU A 70 22.40 -12.59 -2.73
CA GLU A 70 21.09 -13.13 -3.09
C GLU A 70 20.28 -12.19 -4.01
N VAL A 71 20.61 -10.89 -4.06
CA VAL A 71 19.92 -9.87 -4.87
C VAL A 71 19.95 -10.20 -6.36
N ALA A 72 21.11 -10.62 -6.88
CA ALA A 72 21.25 -10.95 -8.30
C ALA A 72 20.38 -12.14 -8.71
N ASN A 73 20.21 -13.13 -7.82
CA ASN A 73 19.36 -14.29 -8.06
C ASN A 73 17.88 -13.91 -8.00
N ALA A 74 17.49 -13.06 -7.04
CA ALA A 74 16.14 -12.52 -6.97
C ALA A 74 15.76 -11.74 -8.24
N LEU A 75 16.65 -10.87 -8.72
CA LEU A 75 16.47 -10.12 -9.97
C LEU A 75 16.31 -11.03 -11.18
N LYS A 76 17.17 -12.03 -11.34
CA LYS A 76 17.06 -13.01 -12.43
C LYS A 76 15.73 -13.76 -12.37
N LYS A 77 15.36 -14.27 -11.19
CA LYS A 77 14.09 -14.99 -10.98
C LYS A 77 12.89 -14.11 -11.37
N TRP A 78 12.88 -12.86 -10.95
CA TRP A 78 11.80 -11.93 -11.25
C TRP A 78 11.69 -11.58 -12.73
N LEU A 79 12.83 -11.34 -13.40
CA LEU A 79 12.88 -11.01 -14.83
C LEU A 79 12.39 -12.15 -15.72
N ILE A 80 12.74 -13.41 -15.40
CA ILE A 80 12.30 -14.59 -16.16
C ILE A 80 10.78 -14.76 -16.13
N GLN A 81 10.09 -14.25 -15.10
CA GLN A 81 8.63 -14.32 -14.99
C GLN A 81 7.91 -13.30 -15.88
N GLN A 82 8.63 -12.34 -16.48
CA GLN A 82 8.03 -11.27 -17.28
C GLN A 82 7.92 -11.67 -18.75
N GLU A 83 6.71 -11.66 -19.30
CA GLU A 83 6.45 -12.08 -20.70
C GLU A 83 7.16 -11.22 -21.77
N SER A 84 7.53 -9.98 -21.43
CA SER A 84 8.12 -9.01 -22.38
C SER A 84 9.66 -8.96 -22.37
N VAL A 85 10.28 -9.71 -21.45
CA VAL A 85 11.73 -9.70 -21.24
C VAL A 85 12.42 -10.67 -22.22
N PRO A 86 13.56 -10.30 -22.81
CA PRO A 86 14.34 -11.20 -23.68
C PRO A 86 14.78 -12.50 -22.98
N GLU A 87 14.72 -13.64 -23.66
CA GLU A 87 15.10 -14.96 -23.10
C GLU A 87 16.59 -15.03 -22.71
N ASP A 88 17.45 -14.29 -23.41
CA ASP A 88 18.90 -14.25 -23.20
C ASP A 88 19.33 -13.35 -22.03
N ILE A 89 18.39 -12.64 -21.38
CA ILE A 89 18.70 -11.72 -20.28
C ILE A 89 19.46 -12.39 -19.15
N VAL A 90 19.15 -13.65 -18.85
CA VAL A 90 19.74 -14.39 -17.73
C VAL A 90 21.24 -14.60 -17.92
N VAL A 91 21.68 -14.70 -19.18
CA VAL A 91 23.07 -14.96 -19.57
C VAL A 91 23.88 -13.66 -19.63
N HIS A 92 23.25 -12.56 -20.04
CA HIS A 92 23.92 -11.28 -20.29
C HIS A 92 23.70 -10.22 -19.19
N LEU A 93 22.96 -10.56 -18.14
CA LEU A 93 22.71 -9.66 -17.03
C LEU A 93 23.94 -9.56 -16.12
N GLU A 94 24.42 -8.33 -15.98
CA GLU A 94 25.50 -7.97 -15.07
C GLU A 94 24.97 -6.96 -14.03
N VAL A 95 24.84 -7.40 -12.78
CA VAL A 95 24.52 -6.49 -11.67
C VAL A 95 25.77 -5.65 -11.40
N SER A 96 25.65 -4.34 -11.56
CA SER A 96 26.79 -3.41 -11.47
C SER A 96 27.01 -2.93 -10.03
N GLU A 97 25.94 -2.45 -9.39
CA GLU A 97 26.00 -1.91 -8.03
C GLU A 97 24.72 -2.28 -7.28
N VAL A 98 24.87 -2.69 -6.03
CA VAL A 98 23.77 -2.90 -5.08
C VAL A 98 24.08 -2.12 -3.82
N LYS A 99 23.12 -1.31 -3.39
CA LYS A 99 23.18 -0.51 -2.17
C LYS A 99 22.04 -0.90 -1.24
N ARG A 100 22.31 -0.79 0.06
CA ARG A 100 21.34 -1.02 1.13
C ARG A 100 20.81 0.31 1.64
N TYR A 101 19.49 0.39 1.78
CA TYR A 101 18.81 1.57 2.29
C TYR A 101 17.85 1.22 3.42
N PHE A 102 17.70 2.16 4.34
CA PHE A 102 16.57 2.23 5.26
C PHE A 102 15.68 3.39 4.87
N ILE A 103 14.44 3.09 4.48
CA ILE A 103 13.43 4.09 4.13
C ILE A 103 12.54 4.38 5.35
N PRO A 104 12.34 5.66 5.71
CA PRO A 104 11.51 6.07 6.84
C PRO A 104 10.03 5.98 6.48
N ILE A 105 9.23 5.38 7.36
CA ILE A 105 7.80 5.18 7.19
C ILE A 105 7.10 5.53 8.49
N TYR A 106 6.04 6.34 8.40
CA TYR A 106 5.05 6.44 9.46
C TYR A 106 3.98 5.38 9.27
N GLU A 107 3.72 4.61 10.32
CA GLU A 107 2.50 3.82 10.45
C GLU A 107 1.55 4.54 11.41
N PHE A 108 0.41 4.96 10.89
CA PHE A 108 -0.65 5.63 11.65
C PHE A 108 -1.77 4.65 11.93
N GLN A 109 -1.96 4.29 13.19
CA GLN A 109 -3.13 3.58 13.66
C GLN A 109 -4.17 4.63 14.07
N VAL A 110 -5.14 4.87 13.19
CA VAL A 110 -6.10 5.95 13.28
C VAL A 110 -7.44 5.41 13.76
N THR A 111 -7.94 5.96 14.87
CA THR A 111 -9.32 5.77 15.32
C THR A 111 -10.11 7.02 14.99
N TYR A 112 -11.25 6.86 14.34
CA TYR A 112 -12.06 7.97 13.87
C TYR A 112 -13.56 7.67 14.00
N THR A 113 -14.37 8.71 14.02
CA THR A 113 -15.82 8.61 13.85
C THR A 113 -16.20 9.20 12.50
N MET A 114 -17.03 8.49 11.76
CA MET A 114 -17.65 8.99 10.55
C MET A 114 -19.11 9.35 10.81
N HIS A 115 -19.49 10.56 10.43
CA HIS A 115 -20.86 11.02 10.33
C HIS A 115 -21.22 11.05 8.85
N TRP A 116 -22.31 10.38 8.47
CA TRP A 116 -22.69 10.27 7.06
C TRP A 116 -24.17 10.44 6.84
N GLU A 117 -24.50 10.97 5.65
CA GLU A 117 -25.85 11.06 5.10
C GLU A 117 -25.77 10.74 3.60
N GLY A 118 -26.69 9.92 3.09
CA GLY A 118 -26.69 9.56 1.68
C GLY A 118 -27.98 8.87 1.23
N ALA A 119 -28.13 8.75 -0.09
CA ALA A 119 -29.21 7.99 -0.72
C ALA A 119 -28.69 6.64 -1.24
N PHE A 120 -29.32 5.57 -0.78
CA PHE A 120 -28.93 4.18 -1.06
C PHE A 120 -30.00 3.52 -1.92
N GLY A 121 -29.60 2.97 -3.06
CA GLY A 121 -30.48 2.31 -4.03
C GLY A 121 -30.39 0.80 -3.92
N TYR A 122 -31.54 0.13 -3.84
CA TYR A 122 -31.68 -1.32 -3.78
C TYR A 122 -32.44 -1.82 -5.01
N ASP A 123 -31.77 -2.63 -5.82
CA ASP A 123 -32.35 -3.18 -7.03
C ASP A 123 -33.23 -4.38 -6.68
N THR A 124 -34.49 -4.32 -7.08
CA THR A 124 -35.41 -5.47 -6.96
C THR A 124 -35.63 -6.06 -8.34
N HIS A 125 -35.23 -7.31 -8.51
CA HIS A 125 -35.56 -8.09 -9.71
C HIS A 125 -37.00 -8.59 -9.60
N SER A 126 -37.90 -7.98 -10.37
CA SER A 126 -39.24 -8.50 -10.56
C SER A 126 -39.20 -9.60 -11.62
N ILE A 127 -39.67 -10.81 -11.29
CA ILE A 127 -39.86 -11.93 -12.23
C ILE A 127 -41.16 -11.74 -13.03
N ALA A 128 -41.55 -10.49 -13.31
CA ALA A 128 -42.59 -10.22 -14.29
C ALA A 128 -42.00 -10.39 -15.69
N TRP A 129 -42.82 -10.83 -16.64
CA TRP A 129 -42.46 -11.19 -18.02
C TRP A 129 -41.75 -10.09 -18.85
N ASP A 130 -41.54 -8.90 -18.30
CA ASP A 130 -40.94 -7.74 -18.97
C ASP A 130 -39.50 -7.40 -18.53
N GLY A 131 -38.93 -8.11 -17.56
CA GLY A 131 -37.57 -7.86 -17.08
C GLY A 131 -37.38 -6.45 -16.49
N SER A 132 -38.43 -5.83 -15.97
CA SER A 132 -38.36 -4.49 -15.39
C SER A 132 -37.41 -4.44 -14.17
N HIS A 133 -36.44 -3.52 -14.24
CA HIS A 133 -35.53 -3.19 -13.16
C HIS A 133 -36.09 -2.00 -12.37
N THR A 134 -36.34 -2.18 -11.07
CA THR A 134 -36.75 -1.07 -10.19
C THR A 134 -35.73 -0.91 -9.08
N THR A 135 -35.16 0.29 -8.96
CA THR A 135 -34.31 0.68 -7.85
C THR A 135 -35.13 1.43 -6.81
N THR A 136 -35.19 0.91 -5.59
CA THR A 136 -35.81 1.60 -4.45
C THR A 136 -34.76 2.45 -3.75
N TRP A 137 -35.02 3.75 -3.61
CA TRP A 137 -34.08 4.69 -2.98
C TRP A 137 -34.49 5.01 -1.55
N GLU A 138 -33.57 4.80 -0.62
CA GLU A 138 -33.73 5.13 0.79
C GLU A 138 -32.70 6.18 1.22
N LYS A 139 -33.18 7.28 1.83
CA LYS A 139 -32.30 8.26 2.48
C LYS A 139 -31.97 7.77 3.87
N LYS A 140 -30.67 7.65 4.14
CA LYS A 140 -30.17 7.19 5.43
C LYS A 140 -29.08 8.11 5.92
N ARG A 141 -28.93 8.14 7.24
CA ARG A 141 -27.83 8.80 7.93
C ARG A 141 -27.40 7.94 9.10
N GLY A 142 -26.16 8.08 9.50
CA GLY A 142 -25.66 7.36 10.65
C GLY A 142 -24.29 7.85 11.10
N ASP A 143 -23.96 7.39 12.30
CA ASP A 143 -22.65 7.58 12.90
C ASP A 143 -22.01 6.21 13.03
N HIS A 144 -20.71 6.13 12.77
CA HIS A 144 -19.97 4.89 12.92
C HIS A 144 -18.54 5.17 13.40
N PRO A 145 -18.14 4.65 14.56
CA PRO A 145 -16.72 4.61 14.90
C PRO A 145 -16.04 3.52 14.07
N ASP A 146 -14.80 3.77 13.68
CA ASP A 146 -13.99 2.81 12.93
C ASP A 146 -12.51 3.05 13.18
N GLU A 147 -11.70 2.08 12.81
CA GLU A 147 -10.24 2.12 12.92
C GLU A 147 -9.58 1.71 11.60
N THR A 148 -8.44 2.33 11.30
CA THR A 148 -7.68 1.97 10.10
C THR A 148 -6.19 2.23 10.28
N VAL A 149 -5.39 1.60 9.42
CA VAL A 149 -3.94 1.77 9.38
C VAL A 149 -3.54 2.45 8.08
N ILE A 150 -2.96 3.63 8.20
CA ILE A 150 -2.43 4.43 7.09
C ILE A 150 -0.90 4.37 7.14
N LEU A 151 -0.29 4.05 6.02
CA LEU A 151 1.17 4.06 5.87
C LEU A 151 1.56 5.31 5.07
N TYR A 152 2.58 6.03 5.55
CA TYR A 152 3.17 7.15 4.86
C TYR A 152 4.68 6.95 4.74
N GLN A 153 5.16 6.76 3.52
CA GLN A 153 6.60 6.75 3.25
C GLN A 153 7.12 8.19 3.27
N CYS A 154 8.03 8.47 4.19
CA CYS A 154 8.75 9.74 4.21
C CYS A 154 9.88 9.72 3.17
N GLY A 155 10.31 10.88 2.69
CA GLY A 155 11.30 10.95 1.62
C GLY A 155 10.97 11.85 0.45
N SER A 156 10.58 13.09 0.72
CA SER A 156 10.66 14.19 -0.25
C SER A 156 12.10 14.67 -0.51
N SER A 157 13.13 14.04 0.08
CA SER A 157 14.50 14.37 -0.33
C SER A 157 14.62 14.07 -1.82
N GLU A 158 15.15 15.01 -2.60
CA GLU A 158 15.42 14.85 -4.04
C GLU A 158 16.11 13.51 -4.37
N VAL A 159 16.80 12.90 -3.39
CA VAL A 159 17.44 11.58 -3.48
C VAL A 159 16.44 10.40 -3.49
N ILE A 160 15.37 10.43 -2.69
CA ILE A 160 14.36 9.34 -2.70
C ILE A 160 13.52 9.41 -3.97
N GLU A 161 13.12 10.60 -4.40
CA GLU A 161 12.34 10.75 -5.65
C GLU A 161 13.15 10.42 -6.90
N GLN A 162 14.49 10.57 -6.85
CA GLN A 162 15.39 10.23 -7.95
C GLN A 162 15.86 8.77 -7.92
N GLU A 163 16.07 8.18 -6.73
CA GLU A 163 16.60 6.82 -6.63
C GLU A 163 15.48 5.77 -6.44
N ILE A 164 14.41 6.05 -5.68
CA ILE A 164 13.32 5.10 -5.44
C ILE A 164 12.26 5.27 -6.52
N PRO A 165 11.92 4.21 -7.28
CA PRO A 165 10.79 4.26 -8.19
C PRO A 165 9.54 4.80 -7.49
N GLN A 166 8.92 5.87 -8.00
CA GLN A 166 7.63 6.39 -7.47
C GLN A 166 6.56 5.30 -7.37
N SER A 167 6.70 4.23 -8.16
CA SER A 167 5.83 3.08 -8.12
C SER A 167 6.11 2.13 -6.95
N PHE A 168 7.21 2.22 -6.19
CA PHE A 168 7.48 1.38 -5.02
C PHE A 168 6.52 1.74 -3.89
N GLU A 169 5.40 1.02 -3.87
CA GLU A 169 4.39 1.16 -2.84
C GLU A 169 4.73 0.23 -1.69
N VAL A 170 5.01 0.83 -0.54
CA VAL A 170 4.87 0.22 0.78
C VAL A 170 3.47 -0.40 0.87
N ASN A 171 3.39 -1.73 0.77
CA ASN A 171 2.13 -2.42 0.50
C ASN A 171 1.44 -2.95 1.79
N ASN A 172 0.21 -3.44 1.63
CA ASN A 172 -0.61 -3.98 2.73
C ASN A 172 -0.01 -5.21 3.46
N GLU A 173 1.07 -5.80 2.97
CA GLU A 173 1.74 -6.91 3.66
C GLU A 173 2.76 -6.40 4.69
N MET A 174 3.21 -5.15 4.56
CA MET A 174 3.91 -4.42 5.64
C MET A 174 2.96 -4.18 6.83
N LYS A 175 1.65 -3.99 6.58
CA LYS A 175 0.60 -3.87 7.62
C LYS A 175 0.40 -5.15 8.48
N ARG A 176 0.98 -6.31 8.10
CA ARG A 176 0.61 -7.62 8.70
C ARG A 176 1.69 -8.29 9.54
N LYS A 177 2.94 -7.80 9.56
CA LYS A 177 4.04 -8.47 10.28
C LYS A 177 4.58 -7.57 11.40
N PRO A 178 4.27 -7.87 12.69
CA PRO A 178 4.61 -7.00 13.82
C PRO A 178 6.06 -7.18 14.33
N HIS A 179 6.91 -7.94 13.65
CA HIS A 179 8.30 -8.14 14.10
C HIS A 179 9.21 -7.07 13.49
N PHE A 180 9.13 -5.85 14.05
CA PHE A 180 10.19 -4.86 13.97
C PHE A 180 10.96 -4.82 15.29
N SER A 181 12.25 -4.51 15.23
CA SER A 181 13.08 -4.33 16.42
C SER A 181 12.98 -2.87 16.88
N THR A 182 12.95 -2.67 18.20
CA THR A 182 13.04 -1.34 18.83
C THR A 182 14.42 -1.11 19.46
N ASP A 183 15.35 -2.07 19.30
CA ASP A 183 16.70 -1.96 19.84
C ASP A 183 17.54 -0.99 19.00
N GLN A 184 17.59 0.26 19.46
CA GLN A 184 18.38 1.31 18.81
C GLN A 184 19.89 0.99 18.80
N LYS A 185 20.41 0.18 19.72
CA LYS A 185 21.82 -0.23 19.68
C LYS A 185 22.08 -1.20 18.54
N GLU A 186 21.18 -2.17 18.35
CA GLU A 186 21.22 -3.10 17.22
C GLU A 186 21.16 -2.32 15.90
N PHE A 187 20.25 -1.35 15.80
CA PHE A 187 20.12 -0.51 14.61
C PHE A 187 21.42 0.24 14.28
N GLN A 188 22.02 0.93 15.26
CA GLN A 188 23.27 1.66 15.07
C GLN A 188 24.45 0.74 14.74
N GLN A 189 24.50 -0.45 15.34
CA GLN A 189 25.50 -1.47 15.01
C GLN A 189 25.35 -1.95 13.57
N LEU A 190 24.13 -2.18 13.09
CA LEU A 190 23.87 -2.58 11.70
C LEU A 190 24.35 -1.53 10.71
N ILE A 191 24.00 -0.25 10.95
CA ILE A 191 24.43 0.88 10.11
C ILE A 191 25.96 1.08 10.14
N SER A 192 26.60 0.81 11.27
CA SER A 192 28.06 0.96 11.40
C SER A 192 28.82 -0.20 10.79
N ALA A 193 28.28 -1.43 10.89
CA ALA A 193 28.91 -2.65 10.42
C ALA A 193 28.73 -2.88 8.91
N HIS A 194 27.63 -2.36 8.35
CA HIS A 194 27.29 -2.50 6.94
C HIS A 194 27.13 -1.10 6.35
N ALA A 195 27.59 -0.88 5.12
CA ALA A 195 27.41 0.40 4.43
C ALA A 195 25.94 0.61 4.02
N ILE A 196 25.07 0.87 5.01
CA ILE A 196 23.62 1.08 4.84
C ILE A 196 23.35 2.58 4.88
N HIS A 197 22.68 3.07 3.84
CA HIS A 197 22.21 4.44 3.77
C HIS A 197 20.88 4.57 4.50
N VAL A 198 20.73 5.58 5.36
CA VAL A 198 19.49 5.81 6.11
C VAL A 198 18.89 7.13 5.68
N PHE A 199 17.66 7.09 5.19
CA PHE A 199 16.93 8.30 4.83
C PHE A 199 16.25 8.90 6.06
N PRO A 200 16.18 10.23 6.18
CA PRO A 200 15.61 10.89 7.35
C PRO A 200 14.08 11.01 7.25
N PHE A 201 13.41 11.04 8.40
CA PHE A 201 12.05 11.59 8.50
C PHE A 201 12.13 13.10 8.23
N ASP A 202 11.75 13.49 7.02
CA ASP A 202 11.87 14.86 6.50
C ASP A 202 10.58 15.68 6.63
N ILE A 203 9.48 15.01 6.96
CA ILE A 203 8.17 15.60 7.20
C ILE A 203 7.72 15.30 8.64
N GLU A 204 7.09 16.29 9.27
CA GLU A 204 6.51 16.14 10.60
C GLU A 204 5.28 15.23 10.55
N GLN A 205 5.02 14.55 11.66
CA GLN A 205 3.97 13.53 11.79
C GLN A 205 2.58 14.05 11.38
N GLU A 206 2.22 15.23 11.87
CA GLU A 206 0.92 15.86 11.58
C GLU A 206 0.80 16.19 10.10
N GLN A 207 1.87 16.68 9.48
CA GLN A 207 1.87 17.04 8.07
C GLN A 207 1.75 15.79 7.18
N ALA A 208 2.38 14.67 7.58
CA ALA A 208 2.23 13.39 6.89
C ALA A 208 0.80 12.82 6.97
N LEU A 209 0.16 12.88 8.15
CA LEU A 209 -1.20 12.35 8.35
C LEU A 209 -2.29 13.25 7.73
N PHE A 210 -2.14 14.58 7.83
CA PHE A 210 -3.11 15.54 7.33
C PHE A 210 -2.84 16.00 5.89
N GLY A 211 -1.87 15.39 5.21
CA GLY A 211 -1.64 15.57 3.78
C GLY A 211 -2.86 15.17 2.95
N SER A 212 -3.12 15.88 1.85
CA SER A 212 -4.33 15.71 1.02
C SER A 212 -4.51 14.28 0.49
N GLU A 213 -3.41 13.60 0.15
CA GLU A 213 -3.42 12.22 -0.30
C GLU A 213 -3.93 11.27 0.79
N LYS A 214 -3.42 11.39 2.02
CA LYS A 214 -3.80 10.52 3.14
C LYS A 214 -5.20 10.81 3.66
N GLN A 215 -5.63 12.06 3.58
CA GLN A 215 -7.03 12.42 3.82
C GLN A 215 -7.97 11.80 2.78
N ALA A 216 -7.56 11.75 1.50
CA ALA A 216 -8.32 11.05 0.47
C ALA A 216 -8.35 9.53 0.69
N GLU A 217 -7.24 8.92 1.10
CA GLU A 217 -7.16 7.49 1.47
C GLU A 217 -8.11 7.15 2.62
N LEU A 218 -8.08 7.93 3.71
CA LEU A 218 -8.99 7.76 4.85
C LEU A 218 -10.46 7.91 4.43
N ARG A 219 -10.77 8.91 3.59
CA ARG A 219 -12.13 9.12 3.07
C ARG A 219 -12.59 7.97 2.18
N ALA A 220 -11.70 7.43 1.34
CA ALA A 220 -12.00 6.27 0.50
C ALA A 220 -12.27 5.01 1.35
N HIS A 221 -11.48 4.80 2.41
CA HIS A 221 -11.71 3.72 3.37
C HIS A 221 -13.09 3.84 4.04
N ALA A 222 -13.41 5.01 4.61
CA ALA A 222 -14.70 5.24 5.26
C ALA A 222 -15.89 5.04 4.30
N ASN A 223 -15.77 5.53 3.05
CA ASN A 223 -16.78 5.29 2.01
C ASN A 223 -17.00 3.79 1.75
N ALA A 224 -15.92 3.00 1.66
CA ALA A 224 -16.01 1.56 1.43
C ALA A 224 -16.70 0.83 2.60
N VAL A 225 -16.43 1.26 3.84
CA VAL A 225 -17.08 0.73 5.04
C VAL A 225 -18.60 1.01 5.03
N ILE A 226 -19.02 2.22 4.67
CA ILE A 226 -20.45 2.59 4.57
C ILE A 226 -21.14 1.80 3.47
N GLN A 227 -20.55 1.71 2.28
CA GLN A 227 -21.10 0.94 1.16
C GLN A 227 -21.32 -0.52 1.55
N LYS A 228 -20.33 -1.13 2.20
CA LYS A 228 -20.43 -2.52 2.69
C LYS A 228 -21.50 -2.67 3.75
N LYS A 229 -21.60 -1.73 4.69
CA LYS A 229 -22.58 -1.76 5.78
C LYS A 229 -24.02 -1.69 5.27
N GLU A 230 -24.29 -0.79 4.33
CA GLU A 230 -25.65 -0.61 3.80
C GLU A 230 -26.03 -1.64 2.73
N SER A 231 -25.06 -2.40 2.20
CA SER A 231 -25.27 -3.44 1.19
C SER A 231 -26.13 -2.97 0.00
N ALA A 232 -25.95 -1.71 -0.39
CA ALA A 232 -26.73 -1.08 -1.45
C ALA A 232 -26.06 -1.29 -2.82
N ASP A 233 -26.88 -1.46 -3.86
CA ASP A 233 -26.42 -1.61 -5.24
C ASP A 233 -25.95 -0.27 -5.82
N HIS A 234 -26.57 0.82 -5.37
CA HIS A 234 -26.29 2.18 -5.82
C HIS A 234 -26.11 3.13 -4.63
N LEU A 235 -25.23 4.13 -4.81
CA LEU A 235 -24.99 5.19 -3.85
C LEU A 235 -25.00 6.55 -4.56
N LYS A 236 -25.71 7.53 -4.01
CA LYS A 236 -25.69 8.92 -4.47
C LYS A 236 -25.71 9.89 -3.28
N GLU A 237 -25.17 11.09 -3.52
CA GLU A 237 -25.23 12.21 -2.56
C GLU A 237 -24.63 11.87 -1.19
N LEU A 238 -23.56 11.06 -1.15
CA LEU A 238 -22.89 10.73 0.11
C LEU A 238 -22.15 11.95 0.65
N HIS A 239 -22.70 12.53 1.70
CA HIS A 239 -22.03 13.47 2.57
C HIS A 239 -21.34 12.69 3.68
N LEU A 240 -20.05 12.93 3.84
CA LEU A 240 -19.19 12.22 4.80
C LEU A 240 -18.32 13.24 5.52
N ASP A 241 -18.48 13.29 6.84
CA ASP A 241 -17.67 14.07 7.76
C ASP A 241 -16.91 13.14 8.68
N LEU A 242 -15.60 13.31 8.76
CA LEU A 242 -14.71 12.48 9.55
C LEU A 242 -14.13 13.28 10.71
N SER A 243 -14.22 12.71 11.91
CA SER A 243 -13.64 13.25 13.13
C SER A 243 -12.61 12.27 13.67
N LEU A 244 -11.33 12.62 13.62
CA LEU A 244 -10.28 11.80 14.21
C LEU A 244 -10.38 11.87 15.75
N ILE A 245 -10.34 10.70 16.39
CA ILE A 245 -10.40 10.58 17.86
C ILE A 245 -9.00 10.46 18.42
N SER A 246 -8.22 9.51 17.90
CA SER A 246 -6.86 9.24 18.36
C SER A 246 -6.00 8.69 17.23
N CYS A 247 -4.69 8.93 17.34
CA CYS A 247 -3.72 8.36 16.44
C CYS A 247 -2.53 7.84 17.24
N ALA A 248 -2.29 6.52 17.17
CA ALA A 248 -1.01 5.96 17.56
C ALA A 248 -0.08 5.94 16.35
N THR A 249 1.19 6.24 16.56
CA THR A 249 2.16 6.38 15.47
C THR A 249 3.42 5.59 15.75
N GLU A 250 3.83 4.82 14.75
CA GLU A 250 5.11 4.14 14.75
C GLU A 250 6.00 4.75 13.65
N LYS A 251 7.24 5.08 14.02
CA LYS A 251 8.29 5.51 13.10
C LYS A 251 9.16 4.30 12.77
N LEU A 252 9.06 3.83 11.55
CA LEU A 252 9.67 2.59 11.12
C LEU A 252 10.72 2.86 10.05
N TYR A 253 11.90 2.24 10.19
CA TYR A 253 12.88 2.14 9.11
C TYR A 253 12.73 0.80 8.40
N PHE A 254 12.40 0.86 7.11
CA PHE A 254 12.19 -0.32 6.29
C PHE A 254 13.37 -0.61 5.37
N PRO A 255 13.86 -1.87 5.31
CA PRO A 255 15.03 -2.24 4.54
C PRO A 255 14.69 -2.36 3.04
N LEU A 256 15.51 -1.73 2.21
CA LEU A 256 15.37 -1.74 0.75
C LEU A 256 16.73 -1.99 0.10
N TYR A 257 16.76 -2.87 -0.88
CA TYR A 257 17.90 -2.98 -1.81
C TYR A 257 17.61 -2.18 -3.06
N MET A 258 18.57 -1.37 -3.49
CA MET A 258 18.46 -0.65 -4.76
C MET A 258 19.76 -0.79 -5.53
N GLY A 259 19.66 -0.83 -6.85
CA GLY A 259 20.84 -1.06 -7.65
C GLY A 259 20.60 -0.86 -9.12
N THR A 260 21.67 -1.09 -9.88
CA THR A 260 21.63 -1.07 -11.34
C THR A 260 22.15 -2.37 -11.90
N PHE A 261 21.55 -2.82 -12.99
CA PHE A 261 22.08 -3.89 -13.81
C PHE A 261 22.22 -3.43 -15.25
N LYS A 262 23.18 -4.01 -15.94
CA LYS A 262 23.36 -3.83 -17.38
C LYS A 262 22.79 -5.03 -18.11
N TYR A 263 22.12 -4.73 -19.20
CA TYR A 263 21.78 -5.70 -20.22
C TYR A 263 22.06 -5.05 -21.57
N GLN A 264 22.99 -5.64 -22.32
CA GLN A 264 23.60 -5.02 -23.50
C GLN A 264 24.20 -3.64 -23.12
N GLU A 265 24.06 -2.63 -23.99
CA GLU A 265 24.56 -1.27 -23.77
C GLU A 265 23.62 -0.38 -22.93
N ARG A 266 22.63 -0.96 -22.24
CA ARG A 266 21.64 -0.21 -21.44
C ARG A 266 21.72 -0.58 -19.98
N SER A 267 21.57 0.43 -19.13
CA SER A 267 21.50 0.27 -17.67
C SER A 267 20.05 0.41 -17.21
N PHE A 268 19.67 -0.43 -16.26
CA PHE A 268 18.33 -0.49 -15.70
C PHE A 268 18.42 -0.44 -14.19
N GLU A 269 17.53 0.32 -13.58
CA GLU A 269 17.42 0.46 -12.13
C GLU A 269 16.39 -0.52 -11.58
N PHE A 270 16.65 -1.01 -10.37
CA PHE A 270 15.74 -1.88 -9.66
C PHE A 270 15.69 -1.56 -8.17
N ALA A 271 14.55 -1.84 -7.56
CA ALA A 271 14.36 -1.83 -6.12
C ALA A 271 13.75 -3.16 -5.65
N ILE A 272 14.27 -3.72 -4.56
CA ILE A 272 13.79 -4.97 -3.95
C ILE A 272 13.51 -4.73 -2.48
N ASP A 273 12.34 -5.18 -2.03
CA ASP A 273 11.99 -5.27 -0.61
C ASP A 273 13.04 -6.11 0.14
N GLY A 274 13.71 -5.53 1.13
CA GLY A 274 14.75 -6.22 1.93
C GLY A 274 14.18 -7.29 2.88
N LYS A 275 12.87 -7.45 2.96
CA LYS A 275 12.17 -8.51 3.69
C LYS A 275 11.69 -9.65 2.80
N ASP A 276 11.49 -9.40 1.51
CA ASP A 276 10.90 -10.35 0.57
C ASP A 276 11.53 -10.22 -0.83
N PRO A 277 12.44 -11.14 -1.23
CA PRO A 277 13.15 -11.05 -2.49
C PRO A 277 12.25 -11.20 -3.73
N ASP A 278 11.02 -11.70 -3.58
CA ASP A 278 10.07 -11.82 -4.69
C ASP A 278 9.33 -10.51 -4.98
N ARG A 279 9.47 -9.51 -4.10
CA ARG A 279 8.86 -8.19 -4.27
C ARG A 279 9.86 -7.19 -4.82
N MET A 280 9.83 -7.09 -6.14
CA MET A 280 10.71 -6.23 -6.92
C MET A 280 9.91 -5.24 -7.75
N LYS A 281 10.49 -4.05 -7.93
CA LYS A 281 10.02 -3.08 -8.93
C LYS A 281 11.17 -2.66 -9.84
N LEU A 282 10.88 -2.70 -11.14
CA LEU A 282 11.67 -2.11 -12.23
C LEU A 282 10.80 -1.04 -12.89
N PRO A 283 11.15 0.26 -12.83
CA PRO A 283 10.43 1.31 -13.56
C PRO A 283 10.41 1.06 -15.08
N ILE A 284 11.54 0.56 -15.59
CA ILE A 284 11.76 0.28 -17.00
C ILE A 284 12.24 -1.15 -17.11
N ILE A 285 11.47 -1.97 -17.82
CA ILE A 285 11.81 -3.37 -18.09
C ILE A 285 12.54 -3.45 -19.44
N PRO A 286 13.62 -4.24 -19.57
CA PRO A 286 14.23 -4.52 -20.86
C PRO A 286 13.22 -5.21 -21.77
N GLN A 287 12.94 -4.61 -22.94
CA GLN A 287 11.96 -5.13 -23.89
C GLN A 287 12.65 -5.70 -25.13
N CYS A 288 12.15 -6.82 -25.64
CA CYS A 288 12.45 -7.26 -27.01
C CYS A 288 11.30 -6.88 -27.96
N GLN A 289 11.63 -6.23 -29.08
CA GLN A 289 10.65 -5.77 -30.08
C GLN A 289 9.90 -6.94 -30.74
N GLU A 290 10.55 -8.10 -30.90
CA GLU A 290 9.92 -9.31 -31.46
C GLU A 290 8.89 -9.91 -30.49
N THR A 291 9.15 -9.87 -29.18
CA THR A 291 8.23 -10.33 -28.13
C THR A 291 7.03 -9.39 -27.98
N LEU A 292 7.20 -8.08 -28.13
CA LEU A 292 6.08 -7.13 -28.12
C LEU A 292 5.11 -7.37 -29.28
N GLN A 293 5.62 -7.67 -30.48
CA GLN A 293 4.78 -7.98 -31.63
C GLN A 293 4.09 -9.33 -31.47
N THR A 294 4.79 -10.36 -30.97
CA THR A 294 4.18 -11.66 -30.70
C THR A 294 3.17 -11.58 -29.55
N VAL A 295 3.42 -10.90 -28.44
CA VAL A 295 2.45 -10.71 -27.34
C VAL A 295 1.26 -9.85 -27.77
N ALA A 296 1.46 -8.81 -28.59
CA ALA A 296 0.35 -8.06 -29.20
C ALA A 296 -0.48 -8.93 -30.15
N ASN A 297 0.16 -9.85 -30.87
CA ASN A 297 -0.50 -10.81 -31.74
C ASN A 297 -1.18 -11.96 -30.95
N PHE A 298 -0.58 -12.42 -29.86
CA PHE A 298 -1.10 -13.46 -28.97
C PHE A 298 -2.26 -12.95 -28.10
N SER A 299 -2.23 -11.70 -27.63
CA SER A 299 -3.37 -11.10 -26.92
C SER A 299 -4.58 -10.90 -27.85
N LYS A 300 -4.35 -10.49 -29.11
CA LYS A 300 -5.37 -10.50 -30.16
C LYS A 300 -5.85 -11.92 -30.47
N ALA A 301 -4.95 -12.89 -30.59
CA ALA A 301 -5.29 -14.29 -30.83
C ALA A 301 -6.03 -14.92 -29.64
N ARG A 302 -5.70 -14.59 -28.39
CA ARG A 302 -6.35 -15.09 -27.17
C ARG A 302 -7.78 -14.55 -27.02
N LYS A 303 -8.05 -13.32 -27.47
CA LYS A 303 -9.43 -12.81 -27.60
C LYS A 303 -10.25 -13.61 -28.63
N VAL A 304 -9.64 -14.02 -29.74
CA VAL A 304 -10.31 -14.79 -30.81
C VAL A 304 -10.46 -16.28 -30.42
N PHE A 305 -9.42 -16.88 -29.84
CA PHE A 305 -9.41 -18.28 -29.42
C PHE A 305 -10.19 -18.53 -28.12
N GLY A 306 -10.27 -17.55 -27.20
CA GLY A 306 -11.11 -17.66 -26.00
C GLY A 306 -12.59 -17.81 -26.35
N TRP A 307 -13.06 -17.13 -27.40
CA TRP A 307 -14.43 -17.29 -27.90
C TRP A 307 -14.62 -18.64 -28.61
N SER A 308 -13.61 -19.09 -29.35
CA SER A 308 -13.64 -20.41 -30.00
C SER A 308 -13.67 -21.57 -29.00
N SER A 309 -12.86 -21.52 -27.94
CA SER A 309 -12.82 -22.53 -26.88
C SER A 309 -14.15 -22.63 -26.13
N VAL A 310 -14.78 -21.50 -25.80
CA VAL A 310 -16.11 -21.48 -25.17
C VAL A 310 -17.17 -22.04 -26.12
N LEU A 311 -17.14 -21.67 -27.41
CA LEU A 311 -18.06 -22.21 -28.42
C LEU A 311 -17.92 -23.73 -28.61
N PHE A 312 -16.70 -24.26 -28.62
CA PHE A 312 -16.46 -25.70 -28.73
C PHE A 312 -16.93 -26.45 -27.48
N PHE A 313 -16.70 -25.90 -26.27
CA PHE A 313 -17.22 -26.49 -25.03
C PHE A 313 -18.75 -26.46 -24.99
N THR A 314 -19.40 -25.35 -25.37
CA THR A 314 -20.86 -25.27 -25.38
C THR A 314 -21.47 -26.19 -26.43
N LEU A 315 -20.86 -26.31 -27.61
CA LEU A 315 -21.31 -27.22 -28.67
C LEU A 315 -21.14 -28.68 -28.24
N GLY A 316 -20.02 -29.02 -27.59
CA GLY A 316 -19.77 -30.36 -27.04
C GLY A 316 -20.79 -30.74 -25.96
N VAL A 317 -21.11 -29.83 -25.05
CA VAL A 317 -22.15 -30.04 -24.03
C VAL A 317 -23.53 -30.19 -24.67
N LEU A 318 -23.88 -29.35 -25.66
CA LEU A 318 -25.15 -29.46 -26.40
C LEU A 318 -25.29 -30.79 -27.13
N LEU A 319 -24.22 -31.26 -27.79
CA LEU A 319 -24.21 -32.56 -28.47
C LEU A 319 -24.35 -33.73 -27.49
N LEU A 320 -23.78 -33.60 -26.29
CA LEU A 320 -23.88 -34.62 -25.24
C LEU A 320 -25.30 -34.68 -24.66
N PHE A 321 -25.95 -33.53 -24.46
CA PHE A 321 -27.37 -33.47 -24.13
C PHE A 321 -28.26 -34.03 -25.24
N PHE A 322 -27.96 -33.74 -26.51
CA PHE A 322 -28.68 -34.30 -27.64
C PHE A 322 -28.53 -35.83 -27.72
N ALA A 323 -27.32 -36.36 -27.49
CA ALA A 323 -27.06 -37.80 -27.47
C ALA A 323 -27.80 -38.50 -26.31
N LEU A 324 -27.83 -37.90 -25.13
CA LEU A 324 -28.60 -38.40 -23.98
C LEU A 324 -30.11 -38.38 -24.26
N PHE A 325 -30.63 -37.30 -24.83
CA PHE A 325 -32.04 -37.17 -25.20
C PHE A 325 -32.45 -38.19 -26.27
N ILE A 326 -31.60 -38.43 -27.28
CA ILE A 326 -31.81 -39.46 -28.29
C ILE A 326 -31.76 -40.87 -27.66
N SER A 327 -30.87 -41.11 -26.69
CA SER A 327 -30.77 -42.41 -26.01
C SER A 327 -31.98 -42.75 -25.14
N GLU A 328 -32.72 -41.73 -24.67
CA GLU A 328 -33.92 -41.90 -23.86
C GLU A 328 -35.19 -42.10 -24.70
N TRP A 329 -35.19 -41.62 -25.95
CA TRP A 329 -36.34 -41.69 -26.87
C TRP A 329 -36.25 -42.78 -27.94
N ILE A 330 -35.10 -43.43 -28.14
CA ILE A 330 -34.97 -44.60 -29.03
C ILE A 330 -35.07 -45.89 -28.19
N PRO A 331 -36.15 -46.68 -28.31
CA PRO A 331 -36.27 -47.96 -27.63
C PRO A 331 -35.47 -49.01 -28.40
N LEU A 332 -34.16 -49.02 -28.21
CA LEU A 332 -33.29 -50.16 -28.53
C LEU A 332 -32.76 -50.82 -27.24
N GLY A 333 -33.58 -50.78 -26.19
CA GLY A 333 -33.45 -51.67 -25.06
C GLY A 333 -34.06 -53.04 -25.37
N ARG A 334 -33.19 -54.01 -25.72
CA ARG A 334 -33.28 -55.47 -25.47
C ARG A 334 -32.58 -56.27 -26.58
N VAL A 335 -31.25 -56.29 -26.65
CA VAL A 335 -30.54 -57.50 -27.16
C VAL A 335 -29.18 -57.74 -26.47
N PHE A 336 -28.39 -56.73 -26.10
CA PHE A 336 -27.01 -57.00 -25.64
C PHE A 336 -26.79 -56.87 -24.13
N ARG A 337 -27.52 -57.65 -23.33
CA ARG A 337 -27.18 -57.93 -21.92
C ARG A 337 -27.17 -59.43 -21.64
N ALA A 338 -26.45 -60.16 -22.47
CA ALA A 338 -26.06 -61.54 -22.27
C ALA A 338 -24.63 -61.69 -22.82
N VAL A 339 -23.64 -61.30 -22.01
CA VAL A 339 -22.27 -61.84 -21.90
C VAL A 339 -21.56 -60.95 -20.86
N ILE A 340 -21.24 -61.60 -19.74
CA ILE A 340 -20.52 -61.14 -18.53
C ILE A 340 -21.40 -60.44 -17.49
#